data_AF-A0A2S8JFL6-F1
#
_entry.id   AF-A0A2S8JFL6-F1
#
_cell.length_a   1.000
_cell.length_b   1.000
_cell.length_c   1.000
_cell.angle_alpha   90.00
_cell.angle_beta   90.00
_cell.angle_gamma   90.00
#
_symmetry.space_group_name_H-M   'P 1'
#
loop_
_entity.id
_entity.type
_entity.pdbx_description
1 polymer ?
#
loop_
_entity_poly.entity_id
_entity_poly.type
_entity_poly.pdbx_seq_one_letter_code
_entity_poly.pdbx_strand_id
1 'polypeptide(L)'
;MSEPARRVDIVFAPGVVAHRGTAEDLVGRALDARGLTGELTFAADTAGLERAVRLAAGRGEFIAVPGTGASFTAPAGGAIRVDLGECEADRSPGTRVHIRGRGLDGLRYAVDSWYHHRFHPARIVRYGDHPDQRVELRIPGGAGPFPVVVLIHGGFWRLRWESDLMDALAVDLTARGYVTWNVEYRRVAENRWAAMASDVADAVQAVATVPEADPERVVILGHSAGAQLALRAAADAAAEDAAVRPALAVSLAGVLNLRLAGERHLGEGAVADAVGSDRAGDRAAYERSSPIERLPLGTAQLVVCAVDDEPDMLEMSREYHDAAAATPDDVVRIEGPGDHFTVIDPESEIWRRTAEAIDARIRPRTTSTPPPGARSQPGRGADPRTSRPSS
;
A
#
# COMPACT_ATOMS: atom_id res chain seq x y z
N MET A 1 -22.51 21.26 -4.16
CA MET A 1 -21.20 21.56 -3.54
C MET A 1 -20.30 22.02 -4.68
N SER A 2 -19.57 23.14 -4.52
CA SER A 2 -18.60 23.57 -5.53
C SER A 2 -17.51 22.50 -5.70
N GLU A 3 -17.05 22.27 -6.93
CA GLU A 3 -15.93 21.37 -7.18
C GLU A 3 -14.71 21.83 -6.35
N PRO A 4 -14.01 20.92 -5.66
CA PRO A 4 -12.82 21.27 -4.91
C PRO A 4 -11.77 21.91 -5.83
N ALA A 5 -11.14 22.99 -5.35
CA ALA A 5 -10.12 23.70 -6.11
C ALA A 5 -8.98 22.76 -6.52
N ARG A 6 -8.60 22.79 -7.79
CA ARG A 6 -7.48 22.01 -8.39
C ARG A 6 -6.18 22.82 -8.41
N ARG A 7 -5.97 23.66 -7.40
CA ARG A 7 -4.78 24.51 -7.26
C ARG A 7 -4.12 24.25 -5.91
N VAL A 8 -2.81 24.03 -5.93
CA VAL A 8 -1.96 23.91 -4.73
C VAL A 8 -0.83 24.93 -4.78
N ASP A 9 -0.59 25.61 -3.67
CA ASP A 9 0.56 26.52 -3.53
C ASP A 9 1.76 25.76 -2.96
N ILE A 10 2.97 26.08 -3.44
CA ILE A 10 4.20 25.41 -3.05
C ILE A 10 5.23 26.48 -2.71
N VAL A 11 5.67 26.50 -1.46
CA VAL A 11 6.55 27.54 -0.93
C VAL A 11 7.91 26.96 -0.58
N PHE A 12 8.97 27.53 -1.15
CA PHE A 12 10.35 27.11 -0.93
C PHE A 12 11.11 28.13 -0.09
N ALA A 13 11.83 27.64 0.92
CA ALA A 13 12.78 28.46 1.66
C ALA A 13 13.99 28.88 0.81
N PRO A 14 14.68 29.97 1.17
CA PRO A 14 15.87 30.42 0.46
C PRO A 14 16.95 29.32 0.43
N GLY A 15 17.50 29.06 -0.76
CA GLY A 15 18.62 28.12 -0.94
C GLY A 15 18.29 26.63 -0.75
N VAL A 16 17.03 26.26 -0.54
CA VAL A 16 16.66 24.84 -0.30
C VAL A 16 16.81 23.97 -1.55
N VAL A 17 16.68 24.55 -2.74
CA VAL A 17 16.94 23.87 -4.01
C VAL A 17 18.20 24.44 -4.66
N ALA A 18 19.08 23.56 -5.13
CA ALA A 18 20.31 23.97 -5.80
C ALA A 18 20.04 24.55 -7.21
N HIS A 19 19.00 24.05 -7.90
CA HIS A 19 18.61 24.51 -9.22
C HIS A 19 17.08 24.63 -9.31
N ARG A 20 16.60 25.88 -9.46
CA ARG A 20 15.16 26.21 -9.48
C ARG A 20 14.40 25.47 -10.59
N GLY A 21 14.93 25.48 -11.82
CA GLY A 21 14.26 24.87 -12.98
C GLY A 21 14.01 23.37 -12.80
N THR A 22 14.90 22.66 -12.08
CA THR A 22 14.70 21.22 -11.81
C THR A 22 13.52 20.98 -10.89
N ALA A 23 13.34 21.82 -9.87
CA ALA A 23 12.17 21.74 -8.98
C ALA A 23 10.88 22.11 -9.72
N GLU A 24 10.92 23.16 -10.55
CA GLU A 24 9.79 23.57 -11.39
C GLU A 24 9.37 22.47 -12.37
N ASP A 25 10.33 21.83 -13.05
CA ASP A 25 10.05 20.74 -13.98
C ASP A 25 9.45 19.50 -13.29
N LEU A 26 9.98 19.12 -12.13
CA LEU A 26 9.49 17.98 -11.35
C LEU A 26 8.07 18.21 -10.84
N VAL A 27 7.83 19.38 -10.25
CA VAL A 27 6.51 19.76 -9.73
C VAL A 27 5.52 19.93 -10.88
N GLY A 28 5.93 20.55 -11.99
CA GLY A 28 5.09 20.73 -13.18
C GLY A 28 4.58 19.39 -13.70
N ARG A 29 5.47 18.40 -13.89
CA ARG A 29 5.07 17.05 -14.29
C ARG A 29 4.10 16.39 -13.29
N ALA A 30 4.35 16.54 -11.99
CA ALA A 30 3.48 15.97 -10.96
C ALA A 30 2.08 16.63 -10.95
N LEU A 31 2.02 17.95 -11.14
CA LEU A 31 0.76 18.69 -11.26
C LEU A 31 -0.01 18.28 -12.52
N ASP A 32 0.67 18.22 -13.67
CA ASP A 32 0.08 17.85 -14.96
C ASP A 32 -0.51 16.43 -14.92
N ALA A 33 0.25 15.47 -14.37
CA ALA A 33 -0.21 14.09 -14.21
C ALA A 33 -1.50 13.96 -13.38
N ARG A 34 -1.79 14.94 -12.52
CA ARG A 34 -2.98 14.98 -11.67
C ARG A 34 -4.04 15.99 -12.14
N GLY A 35 -3.83 16.63 -13.29
CA GLY A 35 -4.72 17.68 -13.80
C GLY A 35 -4.86 18.84 -12.81
N LEU A 36 -3.76 19.22 -12.17
CA LEU A 36 -3.66 20.30 -11.19
C LEU A 36 -2.94 21.50 -11.77
N THR A 37 -3.14 22.65 -11.13
CA THR A 37 -2.33 23.86 -11.32
C THR A 37 -1.64 24.20 -10.00
N GLY A 38 -0.58 25.00 -10.06
CA GLY A 38 0.10 25.41 -8.83
C GLY A 38 0.90 26.68 -8.99
N GLU A 39 1.12 27.36 -7.86
CA GLU A 39 2.00 28.54 -7.77
C GLU A 39 3.22 28.17 -6.94
N LEU A 40 4.40 28.24 -7.55
CA LEU A 40 5.68 27.99 -6.89
C LEU A 40 6.28 29.32 -6.44
N THR A 41 6.43 29.50 -5.13
CA THR A 41 7.01 30.70 -4.53
C THR A 41 8.37 30.38 -3.92
N PHE A 42 9.43 30.95 -4.47
CA PHE A 42 10.79 30.85 -3.94
C PHE A 42 11.11 32.08 -3.09
N ALA A 43 11.20 31.90 -1.78
CA ALA A 43 11.49 32.99 -0.86
C ALA A 43 12.96 33.44 -0.99
N ALA A 44 13.20 34.75 -0.93
CA ALA A 44 14.54 35.34 -0.95
C ALA A 44 15.21 35.33 0.44
N ASP A 45 14.41 35.43 1.51
CA ASP A 45 14.84 35.42 2.90
C ASP A 45 13.75 34.80 3.81
N THR A 46 14.05 34.67 5.11
CA THR A 46 13.12 34.10 6.11
C THR A 46 11.83 34.91 6.23
N ALA A 47 11.89 36.23 6.16
CA ALA A 47 10.70 37.08 6.24
C ALA A 47 9.80 36.89 5.00
N GLY A 48 10.40 36.65 3.84
CA GLY A 48 9.73 36.29 2.59
C GLY A 48 9.07 34.92 2.68
N LEU A 49 9.73 33.94 3.28
CA LEU A 49 9.17 32.61 3.53
C LEU A 49 7.91 32.72 4.40
N GLU A 50 7.98 33.42 5.53
CA GLU A 50 6.82 33.60 6.41
C GLU A 50 5.65 34.31 5.72
N ARG A 51 5.92 35.34 4.90
CA ARG A 51 4.88 36.01 4.11
C ARG A 51 4.23 35.06 3.12
N ALA A 52 5.04 34.28 2.39
CA ALA A 52 4.55 33.32 1.41
C ALA A 52 3.72 32.21 2.07
N VAL A 53 4.18 31.68 3.21
CA VAL A 53 3.43 30.69 4.01
C VAL A 53 2.08 31.24 4.46
N ARG A 54 2.03 32.48 5.00
CA ARG A 54 0.75 33.11 5.41
C ARG A 54 -0.22 33.29 4.23
N LEU A 55 0.29 33.68 3.06
CA LEU A 55 -0.53 33.86 1.86
C LEU A 55 -1.08 32.53 1.34
N ALA A 56 -0.24 31.49 1.28
CA ALA A 56 -0.64 30.14 0.87
C ALA A 56 -1.69 29.55 1.82
N ALA A 57 -1.45 29.66 3.13
CA ALA A 57 -2.37 29.18 4.15
C ALA A 57 -3.74 29.87 4.11
N GLY A 58 -3.79 31.16 3.74
CA GLY A 58 -5.04 31.89 3.52
C GLY A 58 -5.89 31.35 2.37
N ARG A 59 -5.32 30.49 1.50
CA ARG A 59 -5.99 29.87 0.36
C ARG A 59 -6.31 28.38 0.57
N GLY A 60 -5.76 27.76 1.61
CA GLY A 60 -6.03 26.37 1.99
C GLY A 60 -4.75 25.58 2.31
N GLU A 61 -4.84 24.25 2.22
CA GLU A 61 -3.67 23.38 2.36
C GLU A 61 -2.66 23.63 1.24
N PHE A 62 -1.39 23.70 1.62
CA PHE A 62 -0.27 24.02 0.74
C PHE A 62 0.95 23.13 1.06
N ILE A 63 1.93 23.15 0.17
CA ILE A 63 3.21 22.45 0.37
C ILE A 63 4.28 23.44 0.80
N ALA A 64 5.01 23.12 1.86
CA ALA A 64 6.13 23.91 2.38
C ALA A 64 7.43 23.13 2.29
N VAL A 65 8.49 23.77 1.77
CA VAL A 65 9.84 23.21 1.68
C VAL A 65 10.79 24.08 2.51
N PRO A 66 10.73 23.99 3.86
CA PRO A 66 11.44 24.92 4.76
C PRO A 66 12.95 24.69 4.82
N GLY A 67 13.42 23.51 4.40
CA GLY A 67 14.81 23.06 4.52
C GLY A 67 14.98 22.00 5.61
N THR A 68 15.91 21.08 5.38
CA THR A 68 16.09 19.87 6.20
C THR A 68 16.34 20.21 7.66
N GLY A 69 15.45 19.76 8.55
CA GLY A 69 15.53 19.97 9.99
C GLY A 69 15.25 21.40 10.45
N ALA A 70 14.82 22.28 9.54
CA ALA A 70 14.49 23.66 9.89
C ALA A 70 13.25 23.72 10.80
N SER A 71 13.21 24.71 11.70
CA SER A 71 12.00 25.00 12.44
C SER A 71 10.92 25.51 11.48
N PHE A 72 9.73 24.91 11.56
CA PHE A 72 8.58 25.28 10.76
C PHE A 72 7.34 25.17 11.64
N THR A 73 6.51 26.21 11.64
CA THR A 73 5.23 26.20 12.32
C THR A 73 4.13 26.19 11.27
N ALA A 74 3.47 25.05 11.14
CA ALA A 74 2.37 24.93 10.21
C ALA A 74 1.19 25.83 10.64
N PRO A 75 0.66 26.67 9.75
CA PRO A 75 -0.49 27.51 10.06
C PRO A 75 -1.77 26.67 10.14
N ALA A 76 -2.81 27.25 10.76
CA ALA A 76 -4.15 26.64 10.79
C ALA A 76 -4.69 26.53 9.36
N GLY A 77 -4.92 25.30 8.88
CA GLY A 77 -5.33 25.02 7.50
C GLY A 77 -4.72 23.75 6.89
N GLY A 78 -3.65 23.22 7.52
CA GLY A 78 -2.95 22.03 7.04
C GLY A 78 -1.78 22.40 6.13
N ALA A 79 -0.61 21.84 6.39
CA ALA A 79 0.56 21.94 5.55
C ALA A 79 1.13 20.55 5.26
N ILE A 80 1.56 20.36 4.02
CA ILE A 80 2.42 19.25 3.62
C ILE A 80 3.85 19.76 3.72
N ARG A 81 4.58 19.26 4.72
CA ARG A 81 5.98 19.64 4.92
C ARG A 81 6.88 18.72 4.09
N VAL A 82 7.85 19.31 3.40
CA VAL A 82 8.85 18.58 2.61
C VAL A 82 10.25 18.98 3.05
N ASP A 83 11.00 18.01 3.55
CA ASP A 83 12.42 18.14 3.85
C ASP A 83 13.20 17.24 2.89
N LEU A 84 14.05 17.84 2.04
CA LEU A 84 14.73 17.08 0.99
C LEU A 84 15.71 16.03 1.55
N GLY A 85 16.31 16.33 2.71
CA GLY A 85 17.19 15.41 3.44
C GLY A 85 16.48 14.66 4.57
N GLU A 86 17.20 13.74 5.21
CA GLU A 86 16.67 12.99 6.34
C GLU A 86 16.63 13.87 7.60
N CYS A 87 15.52 13.79 8.33
CA CYS A 87 15.29 14.48 9.59
C CYS A 87 14.22 13.73 10.43
N GLU A 88 14.05 14.15 11.67
CA GLU A 88 12.99 13.62 12.54
C GLU A 88 11.59 13.93 11.98
N ALA A 89 10.64 13.05 12.26
CA ALA A 89 9.26 13.26 11.84
C ALA A 89 8.68 14.51 12.51
N ASP A 90 7.97 15.32 11.73
CA ASP A 90 7.25 16.48 12.24
C ASP A 90 5.78 16.10 12.29
N ARG A 91 5.30 15.87 13.51
CA ARG A 91 3.90 15.54 13.81
C ARG A 91 3.22 16.70 14.56
N SER A 92 3.77 17.91 14.45
CA SER A 92 3.22 19.08 15.11
C SER A 92 1.83 19.44 14.57
N PRO A 93 0.95 20.06 15.39
CA PRO A 93 -0.35 20.50 14.94
C PRO A 93 -0.26 21.37 13.68
N GLY A 94 -1.09 21.08 12.68
CA GLY A 94 -1.11 21.77 11.40
C GLY A 94 -0.24 21.12 10.32
N THR A 95 0.76 20.31 10.67
CA THR A 95 1.49 19.49 9.69
C THR A 95 0.68 18.22 9.43
N ARG A 96 0.01 18.14 8.27
CA ARG A 96 -0.80 16.97 7.90
C ARG A 96 0.08 15.76 7.60
N VAL A 97 1.13 15.99 6.81
CA VAL A 97 2.11 14.99 6.42
C VAL A 97 3.49 15.63 6.33
N HIS A 98 4.53 14.86 6.66
CA HIS A 98 5.92 15.28 6.54
C HIS A 98 6.70 14.30 5.68
N ILE A 99 6.92 14.67 4.43
CA ILE A 99 7.71 13.91 3.47
C ILE A 99 9.18 14.30 3.64
N ARG A 100 10.03 13.33 3.94
CA ARG A 100 11.43 13.61 4.29
C ARG A 100 12.40 12.57 3.75
N GLY A 101 13.62 13.02 3.47
CA GLY A 101 14.71 12.14 3.02
C GLY A 101 14.58 11.62 1.59
N ARG A 102 13.62 12.09 0.80
CA ARG A 102 13.37 11.60 -0.57
C ARG A 102 14.07 12.45 -1.64
N GLY A 103 14.93 13.39 -1.24
CA GLY A 103 15.51 14.36 -2.17
C GLY A 103 14.42 15.17 -2.88
N LEU A 104 14.71 15.59 -4.11
CA LEU A 104 13.76 16.34 -4.93
C LEU A 104 12.52 15.52 -5.33
N ASP A 105 12.60 14.18 -5.36
CA ASP A 105 11.43 13.35 -5.68
C ASP A 105 10.36 13.45 -4.57
N GLY A 106 10.72 13.86 -3.35
CA GLY A 106 9.77 14.19 -2.29
C GLY A 106 8.75 15.26 -2.69
N LEU A 107 9.07 16.14 -3.65
CA LEU A 107 8.13 17.13 -4.18
C LEU A 107 6.97 16.48 -4.95
N ARG A 108 7.25 15.43 -5.72
CA ARG A 108 6.21 14.66 -6.42
C ARG A 108 5.29 13.98 -5.42
N TYR A 109 5.85 13.29 -4.42
CA TYR A 109 5.05 12.66 -3.36
C TYR A 109 4.20 13.67 -2.58
N ALA A 110 4.66 14.91 -2.43
CA ALA A 110 3.89 15.97 -1.79
C ALA A 110 2.65 16.36 -2.60
N VAL A 111 2.81 16.49 -3.92
CA VAL A 111 1.70 16.74 -4.85
C VAL A 111 0.74 15.56 -4.88
N ASP A 112 1.26 14.33 -4.94
CA ASP A 112 0.46 13.10 -4.93
C ASP A 112 -0.35 12.97 -3.63
N SER A 113 0.28 13.19 -2.48
CA SER A 113 -0.40 13.17 -1.18
C SER A 113 -1.45 14.29 -1.09
N TRP A 114 -1.16 15.50 -1.56
CA TRP A 114 -2.16 16.56 -1.63
C TRP A 114 -3.37 16.12 -2.46
N TYR A 115 -3.14 15.57 -3.66
CA TYR A 115 -4.20 15.12 -4.55
C TYR A 115 -5.07 14.02 -3.92
N HIS A 116 -4.44 12.92 -3.47
CA HIS A 116 -5.20 11.78 -2.96
C HIS A 116 -6.03 12.16 -1.74
N HIS A 117 -5.50 12.99 -0.86
CA HIS A 117 -6.22 13.43 0.35
C HIS A 117 -7.29 14.48 0.08
N ARG A 118 -7.07 15.34 -0.92
CA ARG A 118 -8.03 16.39 -1.29
C ARG A 118 -9.27 15.85 -2.01
N PHE A 119 -9.09 14.87 -2.89
CA PHE A 119 -10.14 14.33 -3.75
C PHE A 119 -10.67 12.97 -3.30
N HIS A 120 -9.91 12.23 -2.49
CA HIS A 120 -10.26 10.90 -1.97
C HIS A 120 -9.96 10.81 -0.46
N PRO A 121 -10.62 11.62 0.37
CA PRO A 121 -10.30 11.76 1.77
C PRO A 121 -10.46 10.44 2.52
N ALA A 122 -9.55 10.19 3.45
CA ALA A 122 -9.61 9.07 4.38
C ALA A 122 -9.94 9.54 5.80
N ARG A 123 -10.48 8.62 6.60
CA ARG A 123 -10.56 8.79 8.05
C ARG A 123 -9.33 8.17 8.70
N ILE A 124 -8.65 8.94 9.54
CA ILE A 124 -7.57 8.39 10.37
C ILE A 124 -8.19 7.60 11.53
N VAL A 125 -7.82 6.33 11.65
CA VAL A 125 -8.17 5.46 12.78
C VAL A 125 -6.89 5.04 13.48
N ARG A 126 -6.89 5.02 14.81
CA ARG A 126 -5.73 4.58 15.60
C ARG A 126 -5.98 3.17 16.11
N TYR A 127 -5.00 2.30 15.95
CA TYR A 127 -5.03 0.93 16.50
C TYR A 127 -4.11 0.78 17.73
N GLY A 128 -3.40 1.85 18.11
CA GLY A 128 -2.60 1.91 19.32
C GLY A 128 -2.22 3.35 19.72
N ASP A 129 -1.49 3.47 20.83
CA ASP A 129 -1.17 4.75 21.48
C ASP A 129 -0.02 5.51 20.81
N HIS A 130 0.82 4.84 20.02
CA HIS A 130 1.90 5.50 19.29
C HIS A 130 1.36 6.33 18.11
N PRO A 131 1.97 7.48 17.74
CA PRO A 131 1.51 8.29 16.60
C PRO A 131 1.55 7.58 15.24
N ASP A 132 2.46 6.62 15.08
CA ASP A 132 2.55 5.78 13.88
C ASP A 132 1.64 4.54 13.93
N GLN A 133 0.96 4.25 15.05
CA GLN A 133 -0.04 3.18 15.12
C GLN A 133 -1.41 3.68 14.62
N ARG A 134 -1.46 3.97 13.32
CA ARG A 134 -2.62 4.55 12.65
C ARG A 134 -2.86 3.92 11.29
N VAL A 135 -4.09 4.07 10.80
CA VAL A 135 -4.47 3.70 9.45
C VAL A 135 -5.24 4.83 8.79
N GLU A 136 -5.16 4.89 7.46
CA GLU A 136 -6.10 5.62 6.64
C GLU A 136 -7.20 4.68 6.16
N LEU A 137 -8.40 4.86 6.71
CA LEU A 137 -9.59 4.12 6.34
C LEU A 137 -10.36 4.86 5.23
N ARG A 138 -10.60 4.17 4.12
CA ARG A 138 -11.56 4.59 3.09
C ARG A 138 -12.64 3.52 2.95
N ILE A 139 -13.89 3.95 2.87
CA ILE A 139 -15.07 3.09 2.71
C ILE A 139 -15.68 3.40 1.34
N PRO A 140 -15.94 2.38 0.50
CA PRO A 140 -16.53 2.58 -0.80
C PRO A 140 -18.02 2.97 -0.68
N GLY A 141 -18.57 3.58 -1.73
CA GLY A 141 -20.01 3.82 -1.81
C GLY A 141 -20.81 2.52 -1.99
N GLY A 142 -22.04 2.49 -1.48
CA GLY A 142 -22.96 1.35 -1.61
C GLY A 142 -23.37 0.73 -0.28
N ALA A 143 -23.95 -0.47 -0.33
CA ALA A 143 -24.32 -1.24 0.85
C ALA A 143 -23.30 -2.37 1.09
N GLY A 144 -22.70 -2.38 2.28
CA GLY A 144 -21.78 -3.43 2.72
C GLY A 144 -22.50 -4.70 3.24
N PRO A 145 -21.78 -5.60 3.94
CA PRO A 145 -20.36 -5.47 4.30
C PRO A 145 -19.45 -5.64 3.07
N PHE A 146 -18.34 -4.89 3.04
CA PHE A 146 -17.40 -4.84 1.92
C PHE A 146 -16.17 -5.72 2.19
N PRO A 147 -15.57 -6.31 1.15
CA PRO A 147 -14.26 -6.93 1.30
C PRO A 147 -13.22 -5.86 1.66
N VAL A 148 -12.18 -6.26 2.40
CA VAL A 148 -11.15 -5.35 2.91
C VAL A 148 -9.82 -5.64 2.23
N VAL A 149 -9.07 -4.58 1.90
CA VAL A 149 -7.64 -4.70 1.60
C VAL A 149 -6.85 -3.92 2.65
N VAL A 150 -6.01 -4.64 3.40
CA VAL A 150 -5.00 -4.08 4.29
C VAL A 150 -3.74 -3.83 3.47
N LEU A 151 -3.29 -2.57 3.40
CA LEU A 151 -2.11 -2.18 2.62
C LEU A 151 -0.94 -1.89 3.56
N ILE A 152 0.19 -2.58 3.33
CA ILE A 152 1.42 -2.42 4.09
C ILE A 152 2.51 -1.83 3.18
N HIS A 153 2.93 -0.60 3.49
CA HIS A 153 3.91 0.09 2.67
C HIS A 153 5.33 -0.51 2.77
N GLY A 154 6.14 -0.28 1.74
CA GLY A 154 7.54 -0.70 1.69
C GLY A 154 8.52 0.32 2.27
N GLY A 155 9.76 0.27 1.77
CA GLY A 155 10.80 1.24 2.11
C GLY A 155 11.89 0.71 3.04
N PHE A 156 12.23 -0.58 2.94
CA PHE A 156 13.30 -1.22 3.72
C PHE A 156 13.19 -1.01 5.24
N TRP A 157 11.97 -0.88 5.75
CA TRP A 157 11.69 -0.59 7.16
C TRP A 157 12.38 0.70 7.67
N ARG A 158 12.81 1.59 6.77
CA ARG A 158 13.47 2.86 7.10
C ARG A 158 12.46 4.01 7.20
N LEU A 159 12.83 5.05 7.96
CA LEU A 159 11.96 6.20 8.27
C LEU A 159 11.57 7.06 7.06
N ARG A 160 12.32 6.96 5.94
CA ARG A 160 12.12 7.74 4.71
C ARG A 160 10.74 7.52 4.07
N TRP A 161 10.16 6.34 4.28
CA TRP A 161 8.91 5.90 3.64
C TRP A 161 7.81 5.74 4.69
N GLU A 162 6.60 6.14 4.31
CA GLU A 162 5.38 6.05 5.11
C GLU A 162 4.26 5.46 4.26
N SER A 163 3.09 5.30 4.86
CA SER A 163 1.84 4.84 4.24
C SER A 163 1.43 5.61 2.97
N ASP A 164 1.95 6.83 2.75
CA ASP A 164 1.71 7.62 1.55
C ASP A 164 2.17 6.93 0.25
N LEU A 165 3.13 5.99 0.34
CA LEU A 165 3.56 5.17 -0.79
C LEU A 165 2.43 4.31 -1.38
N MET A 166 1.40 4.01 -0.59
CA MET A 166 0.28 3.15 -0.98
C MET A 166 -1.02 3.93 -1.27
N ASP A 167 -0.99 5.27 -1.22
CA ASP A 167 -2.19 6.12 -1.37
C ASP A 167 -2.91 5.86 -2.70
N ALA A 168 -2.17 5.75 -3.80
CA ALA A 168 -2.74 5.53 -5.13
C ALA A 168 -3.52 4.20 -5.21
N LEU A 169 -2.96 3.12 -4.64
CA LEU A 169 -3.60 1.82 -4.57
C LEU A 169 -4.82 1.84 -3.64
N ALA A 170 -4.72 2.52 -2.50
CA ALA A 170 -5.85 2.67 -1.60
C ALA A 170 -7.03 3.39 -2.28
N VAL A 171 -6.75 4.41 -3.09
CA VAL A 171 -7.78 5.10 -3.87
C VAL A 171 -8.39 4.19 -4.95
N ASP A 172 -7.57 3.51 -5.75
CA ASP A 172 -8.05 2.60 -6.80
C ASP A 172 -8.88 1.43 -6.22
N LEU A 173 -8.40 0.77 -5.16
CA LEU A 173 -9.14 -0.32 -4.52
C LEU A 173 -10.44 0.16 -3.88
N THR A 174 -10.48 1.36 -3.31
CA THR A 174 -11.73 1.96 -2.82
C THR A 174 -12.71 2.17 -3.97
N ALA A 175 -12.24 2.68 -5.11
CA ALA A 175 -13.08 2.84 -6.30
C ALA A 175 -13.60 1.50 -6.85
N ARG A 176 -12.86 0.40 -6.65
CA ARG A 176 -13.29 -0.97 -6.97
C ARG A 176 -14.27 -1.56 -5.96
N GLY A 177 -14.60 -0.87 -4.86
CA GLY A 177 -15.57 -1.37 -3.88
C GLY A 177 -14.97 -2.18 -2.73
N TYR A 178 -13.69 -1.95 -2.42
CA TYR A 178 -13.05 -2.46 -1.21
C TYR A 178 -13.03 -1.40 -0.12
N VAL A 179 -13.19 -1.82 1.14
CA VAL A 179 -12.67 -1.01 2.26
C VAL A 179 -11.14 -1.08 2.19
N THR A 180 -10.48 0.07 2.16
CA THR A 180 -9.01 0.10 2.21
C THR A 180 -8.54 0.54 3.57
N TRP A 181 -7.60 -0.22 4.11
CA TRP A 181 -7.01 -0.06 5.42
C TRP A 181 -5.50 0.15 5.22
N ASN A 182 -5.11 1.38 4.87
CA ASN A 182 -3.72 1.73 4.56
C ASN A 182 -2.95 1.98 5.85
N VAL A 183 -2.00 1.11 6.19
CA VAL A 183 -1.40 1.03 7.52
C VAL A 183 -0.10 1.81 7.59
N GLU A 184 0.01 2.69 8.59
CA GLU A 184 1.29 3.15 9.11
C GLU A 184 1.68 2.26 10.30
N TYR A 185 2.97 2.00 10.50
CA TYR A 185 3.49 1.20 11.61
C TYR A 185 4.83 1.73 12.11
N ARG A 186 5.25 1.37 13.33
CA ARG A 186 6.54 1.83 13.87
C ARG A 186 7.72 1.21 13.13
N ARG A 187 8.69 2.07 12.78
CA ARG A 187 10.02 1.68 12.27
C ARG A 187 11.16 1.95 13.26
N VAL A 188 10.84 2.69 14.33
CA VAL A 188 11.75 3.04 15.42
C VAL A 188 11.03 2.74 16.74
N ALA A 189 11.61 1.87 17.56
CA ALA A 189 11.15 1.51 18.90
C ALA A 189 12.27 0.77 19.64
N GLU A 190 12.15 0.60 20.95
CA GLU A 190 12.88 -0.45 21.67
C GLU A 190 12.42 -1.81 21.13
N ASN A 191 13.35 -2.73 20.84
CA ASN A 191 13.07 -3.99 20.12
C ASN A 191 12.35 -3.77 18.76
N ARG A 192 12.87 -2.82 17.95
CA ARG A 192 12.32 -2.35 16.66
C ARG A 192 11.55 -3.40 15.85
N TRP A 193 12.16 -4.55 15.61
CA TRP A 193 11.59 -5.60 14.77
C TRP A 193 10.32 -6.24 15.37
N ALA A 194 10.34 -6.55 16.67
CA ALA A 194 9.19 -7.14 17.36
C ALA A 194 8.03 -6.14 17.46
N ALA A 195 8.33 -4.87 17.76
CA ALA A 195 7.33 -3.81 17.78
C ALA A 195 6.67 -3.61 16.41
N MET A 196 7.46 -3.66 15.34
CA MET A 196 6.98 -3.54 13.96
C MET A 196 6.09 -4.72 13.54
N ALA A 197 6.49 -5.95 13.87
CA ALA A 197 5.67 -7.13 13.60
C ALA A 197 4.35 -7.10 14.38
N SER A 198 4.37 -6.70 15.66
CA SER A 198 3.16 -6.52 16.48
C SER A 198 2.26 -5.44 15.88
N ASP A 199 2.81 -4.30 15.47
CA ASP A 199 2.02 -3.21 14.90
C ASP A 199 1.23 -3.63 13.67
N VAL A 200 1.84 -4.42 12.77
CA VAL A 200 1.13 -4.93 11.58
C VAL A 200 0.07 -5.95 11.98
N ALA A 201 0.36 -6.86 12.91
CA ALA A 201 -0.62 -7.83 13.40
C ALA A 201 -1.82 -7.13 14.08
N ASP A 202 -1.56 -6.15 14.96
CA ASP A 202 -2.57 -5.36 15.65
C ASP A 202 -3.42 -4.55 14.66
N ALA A 203 -2.80 -3.95 13.64
CA ALA A 203 -3.52 -3.25 12.58
C ALA A 203 -4.45 -4.18 11.79
N VAL A 204 -4.02 -5.41 11.49
CA VAL A 204 -4.86 -6.41 10.80
C VAL A 204 -6.04 -6.83 11.67
N GLN A 205 -5.82 -7.11 12.96
CA GLN A 205 -6.91 -7.47 13.87
C GLN A 205 -7.90 -6.31 14.08
N ALA A 206 -7.41 -5.06 14.07
CA ALA A 206 -8.24 -3.87 14.20
C ALA A 206 -9.26 -3.69 13.06
N VAL A 207 -9.13 -4.41 11.94
CA VAL A 207 -10.17 -4.44 10.88
C VAL A 207 -11.52 -4.88 11.44
N ALA A 208 -11.56 -5.76 12.44
CA ALA A 208 -12.80 -6.20 13.09
C ALA A 208 -13.59 -5.05 13.76
N THR A 209 -12.95 -3.89 13.97
CA THR A 209 -13.60 -2.70 14.54
C THR A 209 -14.36 -1.86 13.49
N VAL A 210 -14.25 -2.20 12.21
CA VAL A 210 -14.90 -1.48 11.10
C VAL A 210 -16.26 -2.13 10.79
N PRO A 211 -17.39 -1.46 11.10
CA PRO A 211 -18.72 -2.06 10.91
C PRO A 211 -19.05 -2.39 9.44
N GLU A 212 -18.49 -1.65 8.50
CA GLU A 212 -18.70 -1.83 7.07
C GLU A 212 -17.81 -2.93 6.46
N ALA A 213 -16.84 -3.45 7.22
CA ALA A 213 -15.92 -4.48 6.75
C ALA A 213 -16.51 -5.89 6.89
N ASP A 214 -16.18 -6.75 5.94
CA ASP A 214 -16.40 -8.19 6.02
C ASP A 214 -15.11 -8.88 6.47
N PRO A 215 -15.02 -9.35 7.73
CA PRO A 215 -13.80 -9.93 8.28
C PRO A 215 -13.42 -11.28 7.63
N GLU A 216 -14.35 -11.94 6.93
CA GLU A 216 -14.09 -13.18 6.20
C GLU A 216 -13.49 -12.93 4.80
N ARG A 217 -13.52 -11.67 4.33
CA ARG A 217 -13.05 -11.27 3.00
C ARG A 217 -11.96 -10.23 3.10
N VAL A 218 -10.92 -10.56 3.86
CA VAL A 218 -9.74 -9.72 4.07
C VAL A 218 -8.59 -10.16 3.15
N VAL A 219 -8.05 -9.19 2.43
CA VAL A 219 -6.77 -9.31 1.71
C VAL A 219 -5.73 -8.56 2.51
N ILE A 220 -4.57 -9.16 2.73
CA ILE A 220 -3.38 -8.41 3.17
C ILE A 220 -2.42 -8.29 2.01
N LEU A 221 -2.03 -7.06 1.69
CA LEU A 221 -1.19 -6.74 0.55
C LEU A 221 -0.05 -5.85 1.01
N GLY A 222 1.17 -6.14 0.56
CA GLY A 222 2.31 -5.29 0.85
C GLY A 222 3.23 -5.10 -0.33
N HIS A 223 3.96 -3.98 -0.32
CA HIS A 223 4.98 -3.63 -1.32
C HIS A 223 6.39 -3.78 -0.74
N SER A 224 7.31 -4.42 -1.46
CA SER A 224 8.73 -4.48 -1.07
C SER A 224 8.92 -5.07 0.34
N ALA A 225 9.55 -4.33 1.25
CA ALA A 225 9.65 -4.68 2.67
C ALA A 225 8.27 -4.84 3.37
N GLY A 226 7.23 -4.17 2.90
CA GLY A 226 5.86 -4.33 3.37
C GLY A 226 5.23 -5.66 2.94
N ALA A 227 5.62 -6.21 1.78
CA ALA A 227 5.20 -7.54 1.36
C ALA A 227 5.71 -8.63 2.31
N GLN A 228 6.94 -8.46 2.80
CA GLN A 228 7.51 -9.33 3.83
C GLN A 228 6.66 -9.31 5.10
N LEU A 229 6.30 -8.11 5.59
CA LEU A 229 5.46 -7.95 6.77
C LEU A 229 4.05 -8.52 6.54
N ALA A 230 3.46 -8.30 5.36
CA ALA A 230 2.14 -8.81 5.00
C ALA A 230 2.09 -10.35 5.00
N LEU A 231 3.05 -11.01 4.33
CA LEU A 231 3.11 -12.47 4.28
C LEU A 231 3.44 -13.05 5.65
N ARG A 232 4.34 -12.41 6.42
CA ARG A 232 4.62 -12.79 7.81
C ARG A 232 3.36 -12.74 8.68
N ALA A 233 2.61 -11.65 8.62
CA ALA A 233 1.37 -11.48 9.40
C ALA A 233 0.28 -12.48 8.99
N ALA A 234 0.15 -12.80 7.70
CA ALA A 234 -0.75 -13.85 7.24
C ALA A 234 -0.38 -15.23 7.81
N ALA A 235 0.91 -15.57 7.81
CA ALA A 235 1.40 -16.83 8.39
C ALA A 235 1.17 -16.92 9.91
N ASP A 236 1.40 -15.82 10.64
CA ASP A 236 1.15 -15.76 12.09
C ASP A 236 -0.35 -15.89 12.39
N ALA A 237 -1.23 -15.15 11.67
CA ALA A 237 -2.68 -15.27 11.81
C ALA A 237 -3.21 -16.67 11.48
N ALA A 238 -2.63 -17.34 10.48
CA ALA A 238 -2.98 -18.70 10.11
C ALA A 238 -2.65 -19.72 11.23
N ALA A 239 -1.50 -19.55 11.89
CA ALA A 239 -1.01 -20.42 12.94
C ALA A 239 -1.70 -20.21 14.30
N GLU A 240 -2.07 -18.97 14.64
CA GLU A 240 -2.54 -18.58 15.98
C GLU A 240 -4.07 -18.60 16.16
N ASP A 241 -4.84 -18.89 15.10
CA ASP A 241 -6.30 -18.77 15.12
C ASP A 241 -6.81 -17.37 15.48
N ALA A 242 -6.20 -16.38 14.82
CA ALA A 242 -6.55 -14.98 14.99
C ALA A 242 -8.01 -14.72 14.55
N ALA A 243 -8.63 -13.70 15.14
CA ALA A 243 -10.02 -13.33 14.85
C ALA A 243 -10.21 -12.83 13.40
N VAL A 244 -9.21 -12.12 12.87
CA VAL A 244 -9.13 -11.74 11.47
C VAL A 244 -8.03 -12.56 10.80
N ARG A 245 -8.41 -13.47 9.91
CA ARG A 245 -7.50 -14.26 9.07
C ARG A 245 -7.60 -13.76 7.62
N PRO A 246 -6.51 -13.21 7.04
CA PRO A 246 -6.53 -12.87 5.63
C PRO A 246 -6.86 -14.08 4.76
N ALA A 247 -7.82 -13.95 3.86
CA ALA A 247 -8.17 -14.98 2.88
C ALA A 247 -7.17 -15.02 1.71
N LEU A 248 -6.41 -13.95 1.50
CA LEU A 248 -5.38 -13.81 0.47
C LEU A 248 -4.23 -12.93 0.97
N ALA A 249 -3.00 -13.39 0.81
CA ALA A 249 -1.78 -12.61 1.01
C ALA A 249 -1.17 -12.23 -0.34
N VAL A 250 -0.94 -10.94 -0.58
CA VAL A 250 -0.41 -10.42 -1.85
C VAL A 250 0.96 -9.78 -1.62
N SER A 251 1.96 -10.30 -2.31
CA SER A 251 3.31 -9.72 -2.36
C SER A 251 3.46 -8.91 -3.64
N LEU A 252 3.74 -7.62 -3.53
CA LEU A 252 4.14 -6.75 -4.65
C LEU A 252 5.64 -6.47 -4.55
N ALA A 253 6.44 -7.11 -5.41
CA ALA A 253 7.90 -6.97 -5.45
C ALA A 253 8.56 -7.17 -4.08
N GLY A 254 8.21 -8.25 -3.38
CA GLY A 254 8.52 -8.41 -1.95
C GLY A 254 9.94 -8.86 -1.58
N VAL A 255 10.40 -8.48 -0.37
CA VAL A 255 11.64 -9.03 0.23
C VAL A 255 11.31 -10.38 0.89
N LEU A 256 11.23 -11.45 0.10
CA LEU A 256 10.66 -12.73 0.54
C LEU A 256 11.67 -13.73 1.15
N ASN A 257 12.96 -13.40 1.09
CA ASN A 257 14.05 -14.19 1.64
C ASN A 257 15.03 -13.30 2.43
N LEU A 258 14.81 -13.15 3.74
CA LEU A 258 15.63 -12.26 4.58
C LEU A 258 17.07 -12.75 4.73
N ARG A 259 17.32 -14.06 4.62
CA ARG A 259 18.69 -14.60 4.61
C ARG A 259 19.44 -14.09 3.39
N LEU A 260 18.86 -14.27 2.20
CA LEU A 260 19.49 -13.84 0.95
C LEU A 260 19.67 -12.32 0.91
N ALA A 261 18.65 -11.57 1.30
CA ALA A 261 18.69 -10.12 1.35
C ALA A 261 19.77 -9.59 2.31
N GLY A 262 19.94 -10.24 3.47
CA GLY A 262 21.01 -9.93 4.42
C GLY A 262 22.40 -10.27 3.89
N GLU A 263 22.59 -11.47 3.33
CA GLU A 263 23.86 -11.95 2.77
C GLU A 263 24.35 -11.07 1.60
N ARG A 264 23.44 -10.54 0.79
CA ARG A 264 23.73 -9.66 -0.35
C ARG A 264 23.67 -8.17 -0.02
N HIS A 265 23.47 -7.81 1.25
CA HIS A 265 23.48 -6.43 1.74
C HIS A 265 22.46 -5.49 1.05
N LEU A 266 21.27 -6.01 0.73
CA LEU A 266 20.21 -5.23 0.08
C LEU A 266 19.78 -4.04 0.95
N GLY A 267 19.48 -2.92 0.28
CA GLY A 267 19.05 -1.69 0.94
C GLY A 267 20.10 -1.13 1.91
N GLU A 268 21.39 -1.34 1.62
CA GLU A 268 22.52 -0.93 2.47
C GLU A 268 22.45 -1.58 3.85
N GLY A 269 22.21 -2.90 3.90
CA GLY A 269 22.14 -3.66 5.16
C GLY A 269 20.82 -3.51 5.91
N ALA A 270 19.75 -3.11 5.21
CA ALA A 270 18.45 -2.81 5.81
C ALA A 270 17.87 -3.93 6.69
N VAL A 271 18.11 -5.20 6.33
CA VAL A 271 17.62 -6.34 7.11
C VAL A 271 18.27 -6.38 8.49
N ALA A 272 19.60 -6.27 8.56
CA ALA A 272 20.33 -6.30 9.82
C ALA A 272 20.02 -5.07 10.68
N ASP A 273 19.91 -3.90 10.06
CA ASP A 273 19.50 -2.65 10.72
C ASP A 273 18.11 -2.78 11.35
N ALA A 274 17.15 -3.38 10.64
CA ALA A 274 15.77 -3.52 11.10
C ALA A 274 15.62 -4.58 12.19
N VAL A 275 16.28 -5.75 12.02
CA VAL A 275 16.29 -6.84 13.01
C VAL A 275 17.09 -6.45 14.26
N GLY A 276 18.12 -5.60 14.10
CA GLY A 276 19.08 -5.25 15.15
C GLY A 276 20.27 -6.24 15.24
N SER A 277 20.33 -7.22 14.35
CA SER A 277 21.41 -8.19 14.25
C SER A 277 21.48 -8.79 12.84
N ASP A 278 22.65 -9.28 12.46
CA ASP A 278 22.75 -10.17 11.30
C ASP A 278 22.17 -11.56 11.63
N ARG A 279 22.09 -12.43 10.63
CA ARG A 279 21.55 -13.78 10.82
C ARG A 279 22.38 -14.63 11.77
N ALA A 280 23.69 -14.39 11.90
CA ALA A 280 24.53 -15.15 12.81
C ALA A 280 24.23 -14.79 14.27
N GLY A 281 23.95 -13.52 14.54
CA GLY A 281 23.58 -13.02 15.86
C GLY A 281 22.14 -13.33 16.27
N ASP A 282 21.17 -13.39 15.34
CA ASP A 282 19.79 -13.80 15.63
C ASP A 282 19.14 -14.61 14.51
N ARG A 283 19.60 -15.85 14.32
CA ARG A 283 19.04 -16.78 13.34
C ARG A 283 17.53 -16.98 13.50
N ALA A 284 17.05 -17.03 14.74
CA ALA A 284 15.66 -17.33 15.04
C ALA A 284 14.72 -16.19 14.64
N ALA A 285 15.15 -14.93 14.74
CA ALA A 285 14.39 -13.80 14.20
C ALA A 285 14.27 -13.88 12.67
N TYR A 286 15.35 -14.23 11.96
CA TYR A 286 15.31 -14.39 10.49
C TYR A 286 14.36 -15.52 10.08
N GLU A 287 14.46 -16.70 10.70
CA GLU A 287 13.61 -17.86 10.38
C GLU A 287 12.13 -17.58 10.68
N ARG A 288 11.82 -16.95 11.82
CA ARG A 288 10.41 -16.59 12.13
C ARG A 288 9.85 -15.52 11.18
N SER A 289 10.71 -14.69 10.59
CA SER A 289 10.29 -13.49 9.85
C SER A 289 10.36 -13.59 8.34
N SER A 290 11.21 -14.48 7.81
CA SER A 290 11.41 -14.65 6.38
C SER A 290 10.24 -15.46 5.79
N PRO A 291 9.44 -14.93 4.85
CA PRO A 291 8.31 -15.65 4.27
C PRO A 291 8.69 -17.02 3.72
N ILE A 292 9.84 -17.14 3.04
CA ILE A 292 10.29 -18.43 2.48
C ILE A 292 10.57 -19.50 3.54
N GLU A 293 11.01 -19.12 4.75
CA GLU A 293 11.27 -20.03 5.87
C GLU A 293 9.98 -20.39 6.63
N ARG A 294 8.86 -19.75 6.27
CA ARG A 294 7.53 -19.94 6.87
C ARG A 294 6.58 -20.74 5.98
N LEU A 295 7.06 -21.30 4.87
CA LEU A 295 6.25 -22.13 3.96
C LEU A 295 5.98 -23.54 4.54
N PRO A 296 4.78 -24.12 4.34
CA PRO A 296 3.58 -23.48 3.80
C PRO A 296 3.08 -22.34 4.71
N LEU A 297 2.64 -21.25 4.09
CA LEU A 297 2.10 -20.07 4.77
C LEU A 297 0.73 -20.36 5.40
N GLY A 298 -0.02 -21.33 4.86
CA GLY A 298 -1.36 -21.70 5.31
C GLY A 298 -2.45 -20.70 4.89
N THR A 299 -2.13 -19.84 3.92
CA THR A 299 -3.02 -18.83 3.33
C THR A 299 -2.80 -18.80 1.83
N ALA A 300 -3.83 -18.52 1.03
CA ALA A 300 -3.67 -18.34 -0.42
C ALA A 300 -2.76 -17.14 -0.72
N GLN A 301 -1.97 -17.22 -1.79
CA GLN A 301 -0.91 -16.27 -2.08
C GLN A 301 -0.98 -15.77 -3.53
N LEU A 302 -0.71 -14.48 -3.70
CA LEU A 302 -0.44 -13.86 -4.99
C LEU A 302 0.93 -13.20 -4.97
N VAL A 303 1.88 -13.70 -5.76
CA VAL A 303 3.25 -13.19 -5.86
C VAL A 303 3.37 -12.36 -7.14
N VAL A 304 3.54 -11.06 -7.01
CA VAL A 304 3.60 -10.12 -8.14
C VAL A 304 5.00 -9.55 -8.25
N CYS A 305 5.62 -9.64 -9.44
CA CYS A 305 6.94 -9.07 -9.71
C CYS A 305 7.02 -8.52 -11.12
N ALA A 306 7.83 -7.48 -11.31
CA ALA A 306 8.06 -6.88 -12.61
C ALA A 306 9.43 -7.28 -13.17
N VAL A 307 9.54 -7.42 -14.49
CA VAL A 307 10.75 -7.97 -15.14
C VAL A 307 11.96 -7.03 -15.11
N ASP A 308 11.73 -5.71 -15.01
CA ASP A 308 12.78 -4.69 -14.93
C ASP A 308 12.95 -4.16 -13.48
N ASP A 309 12.46 -4.92 -12.49
CA ASP A 309 12.78 -4.69 -11.08
C ASP A 309 14.29 -4.95 -10.82
N GLU A 310 14.74 -4.55 -9.63
CA GLU A 310 16.08 -4.86 -9.14
C GLU A 310 16.30 -6.39 -9.17
N PRO A 311 17.41 -6.89 -9.76
CA PRO A 311 17.60 -8.32 -10.01
C PRO A 311 17.45 -9.21 -8.79
N ASP A 312 17.94 -8.79 -7.61
CA ASP A 312 17.80 -9.56 -6.37
C ASP A 312 16.32 -9.66 -5.93
N MET A 313 15.52 -8.60 -6.15
CA MET A 313 14.07 -8.60 -5.86
C MET A 313 13.29 -9.52 -6.80
N LEU A 314 13.64 -9.52 -8.09
CA LEU A 314 13.05 -10.42 -9.07
C LEU A 314 13.41 -11.89 -8.79
N GLU A 315 14.68 -12.17 -8.46
CA GLU A 315 15.14 -13.51 -8.06
C GLU A 315 14.38 -14.01 -6.83
N MET A 316 14.29 -13.20 -5.77
CA MET A 316 13.56 -13.58 -4.55
C MET A 316 12.07 -13.86 -4.80
N SER A 317 11.42 -13.08 -5.68
CA SER A 317 10.01 -13.30 -6.03
C SER A 317 9.80 -14.62 -6.75
N ARG A 318 10.69 -14.98 -7.68
CA ARG A 318 10.65 -16.26 -8.41
C ARG A 318 11.00 -17.44 -7.50
N GLU A 319 12.07 -17.32 -6.70
CA GLU A 319 12.48 -18.33 -5.72
C GLU A 319 11.35 -18.65 -4.74
N TYR A 320 10.74 -17.61 -4.15
CA TYR A 320 9.63 -17.78 -3.21
C TYR A 320 8.44 -18.47 -3.86
N HIS A 321 8.03 -18.04 -5.06
CA HIS A 321 6.93 -18.67 -5.78
C HIS A 321 7.19 -20.17 -6.02
N ASP A 322 8.38 -20.53 -6.51
CA ASP A 322 8.70 -21.92 -6.84
C ASP A 322 8.73 -22.80 -5.58
N ALA A 323 9.24 -22.26 -4.46
CA ALA A 323 9.21 -22.93 -3.16
C ALA A 323 7.77 -23.07 -2.63
N ALA A 324 6.95 -22.03 -2.72
CA ALA A 324 5.59 -22.02 -2.21
C ALA A 324 4.66 -22.94 -3.03
N ALA A 325 4.83 -22.98 -4.35
CA ALA A 325 4.09 -23.87 -5.26
C ALA A 325 4.42 -25.36 -5.06
N ALA A 326 5.54 -25.68 -4.40
CA ALA A 326 5.88 -27.04 -3.98
C ALA A 326 5.19 -27.47 -2.67
N THR A 327 4.42 -26.57 -2.05
CA THR A 327 3.62 -26.85 -0.85
C THR A 327 2.14 -27.04 -1.19
N PRO A 328 1.28 -27.42 -0.22
CA PRO A 328 -0.17 -27.51 -0.45
C PRO A 328 -0.92 -26.16 -0.59
N ASP A 329 -0.24 -25.02 -0.40
CA ASP A 329 -0.88 -23.71 -0.49
C ASP A 329 -1.33 -23.39 -1.94
N ASP A 330 -2.41 -22.61 -2.07
CA ASP A 330 -2.81 -22.03 -3.35
C ASP A 330 -1.97 -20.79 -3.65
N VAL A 331 -1.06 -20.88 -4.62
CA VAL A 331 -0.09 -19.83 -4.95
C VAL A 331 -0.17 -19.50 -6.43
N VAL A 332 -0.35 -18.21 -6.73
CA VAL A 332 -0.35 -17.69 -8.10
C VAL A 332 0.77 -16.66 -8.25
N ARG A 333 1.47 -16.67 -9.38
CA ARG A 333 2.42 -15.61 -9.75
C ARG A 333 1.92 -14.76 -10.91
N ILE A 334 2.05 -13.44 -10.78
CA ILE A 334 1.86 -12.47 -11.85
C ILE A 334 3.21 -11.82 -12.12
N GLU A 335 3.77 -12.12 -13.29
CA GLU A 335 4.96 -11.44 -13.81
C GLU A 335 4.59 -10.63 -15.06
N GLY A 336 5.18 -9.45 -15.22
CA GLY A 336 4.88 -8.52 -16.31
C GLY A 336 5.91 -7.41 -16.48
N PRO A 337 5.75 -6.55 -17.51
CA PRO A 337 6.65 -5.42 -17.76
C PRO A 337 6.61 -4.40 -16.62
N GLY A 338 7.70 -3.65 -16.46
CA GLY A 338 7.82 -2.58 -15.47
C GLY A 338 8.92 -2.82 -14.44
N ASP A 339 9.01 -1.90 -13.49
CA ASP A 339 10.02 -1.84 -12.44
C ASP A 339 9.43 -2.05 -11.03
N HIS A 340 10.26 -1.81 -10.02
CA HIS A 340 9.93 -1.92 -8.60
C HIS A 340 8.67 -1.15 -8.15
N PHE A 341 8.38 -0.03 -8.81
CA PHE A 341 7.26 0.86 -8.46
C PHE A 341 6.06 0.66 -9.39
N THR A 342 6.26 0.08 -10.57
CA THR A 342 5.18 -0.22 -11.51
C THR A 342 4.12 -1.16 -10.91
N VAL A 343 4.51 -2.08 -10.01
CA VAL A 343 3.56 -2.96 -9.30
C VAL A 343 2.61 -2.23 -8.34
N ILE A 344 2.92 -0.98 -7.98
CA ILE A 344 2.08 -0.10 -7.17
C ILE A 344 1.62 1.15 -7.95
N ASP A 345 1.55 1.06 -9.28
CA ASP A 345 0.94 2.07 -10.12
C ASP A 345 -0.45 1.61 -10.60
N PRO A 346 -1.54 2.28 -10.17
CA PRO A 346 -2.90 1.96 -10.60
C PRO A 346 -3.13 1.98 -12.12
N GLU A 347 -2.33 2.72 -12.87
CA GLU A 347 -2.45 2.84 -14.33
C GLU A 347 -1.71 1.71 -15.07
N SER A 348 -0.89 0.93 -14.36
CA SER A 348 -0.09 -0.13 -14.96
C SER A 348 -0.91 -1.37 -15.32
N GLU A 349 -0.47 -2.07 -16.37
CA GLU A 349 -1.07 -3.35 -16.76
C GLU A 349 -0.88 -4.43 -15.68
N ILE A 350 0.28 -4.45 -15.03
CA ILE A 350 0.61 -5.45 -14.00
C ILE A 350 -0.28 -5.26 -12.76
N TRP A 351 -0.56 -4.02 -12.35
CA TRP A 351 -1.53 -3.75 -11.28
C TRP A 351 -2.95 -4.15 -11.70
N ARG A 352 -3.39 -3.80 -12.92
CA ARG A 352 -4.72 -4.19 -13.41
C ARG A 352 -4.95 -5.70 -13.32
N ARG A 353 -3.98 -6.51 -13.78
CA ARG A 353 -4.02 -7.99 -13.67
C ARG A 353 -4.03 -8.46 -12.21
N THR A 354 -3.30 -7.76 -11.33
CA THR A 354 -3.27 -8.04 -9.90
C THR A 354 -4.63 -7.79 -9.24
N ALA A 355 -5.25 -6.64 -9.50
CA ALA A 355 -6.58 -6.31 -9.00
C ALA A 355 -7.65 -7.30 -9.49
N GLU A 356 -7.58 -7.72 -10.77
CA GLU A 356 -8.46 -8.76 -11.33
C GLU A 356 -8.30 -10.12 -10.62
N ALA A 357 -7.07 -10.51 -10.30
CA ALA A 357 -6.80 -11.75 -9.55
C ALA A 357 -7.32 -11.66 -8.10
N ILE A 358 -7.17 -10.51 -7.45
CA ILE A 358 -7.74 -10.24 -6.12
C ILE A 358 -9.28 -10.34 -6.17
N ASP A 359 -9.91 -9.68 -7.15
CA ASP A 359 -11.36 -9.72 -7.36
C ASP A 359 -11.86 -11.16 -7.54
N ALA A 360 -11.19 -11.95 -8.39
CA ALA A 360 -11.55 -13.34 -8.68
C ALA A 360 -11.50 -14.26 -7.45
N ARG A 361 -10.62 -13.96 -6.48
CA ARG A 361 -10.45 -14.76 -5.26
C ARG A 361 -11.41 -14.36 -4.14
N ILE A 362 -11.70 -13.06 -4.01
CA ILE A 362 -12.37 -12.48 -2.83
C ILE A 362 -13.85 -12.20 -3.08
N ARG A 363 -14.25 -11.87 -4.31
CA ARG A 363 -15.66 -11.62 -4.57
C ARG A 363 -16.44 -12.93 -4.58
N PRO A 364 -17.69 -12.92 -4.10
CA PRO A 364 -18.54 -14.09 -4.23
C PRO A 364 -18.62 -14.48 -5.70
N ARG A 365 -18.35 -15.75 -6.02
CA ARG A 365 -18.67 -16.29 -7.33
C ARG A 365 -20.15 -16.05 -7.53
N THR A 366 -20.53 -15.15 -8.44
CA THR A 366 -21.92 -15.03 -8.84
C THR A 366 -22.36 -16.42 -9.29
N THR A 367 -23.24 -17.05 -8.53
CA THR A 367 -23.99 -18.20 -9.02
C THR A 367 -24.83 -17.65 -10.14
N SER A 368 -24.34 -17.77 -11.38
CA SER A 368 -25.15 -17.59 -12.55
C SER A 368 -26.34 -18.52 -12.37
N THR A 369 -27.50 -17.95 -12.07
CA THR A 369 -28.74 -18.71 -12.05
C THR A 369 -28.88 -19.28 -13.46
N PRO A 370 -29.01 -20.61 -13.65
CA PRO A 370 -29.27 -21.14 -14.97
C PRO A 370 -30.56 -20.48 -15.48
N PRO A 371 -30.65 -20.16 -16.78
CA PRO A 371 -31.86 -19.57 -17.32
C PRO A 371 -33.06 -20.46 -16.97
N PRO A 372 -34.22 -19.88 -16.61
CA PRO A 372 -35.35 -20.66 -16.14
C PRO A 372 -35.81 -21.63 -17.24
N GLY A 373 -35.66 -22.93 -16.93
CA GLY A 373 -36.31 -24.08 -17.52
C GLY A 373 -36.71 -23.99 -19.00
N ALA A 374 -35.96 -24.69 -19.86
CA ALA A 374 -36.58 -25.33 -21.01
C ALA A 374 -37.61 -26.32 -20.46
N ARG A 375 -38.89 -25.91 -20.46
CA ARG A 375 -40.01 -26.77 -20.12
C ARG A 375 -39.95 -27.99 -21.04
N SER A 376 -39.72 -29.16 -20.46
CA SER A 376 -40.04 -30.44 -21.08
C SER A 376 -41.53 -30.41 -21.44
N GLN A 377 -41.84 -30.54 -22.72
CA GLN A 377 -43.22 -30.69 -23.18
C GLN A 377 -43.80 -31.99 -22.61
N PRO A 378 -45.05 -31.99 -22.10
CA PRO A 378 -45.73 -33.20 -21.70
C PRO A 378 -46.11 -34.01 -22.94
N GLY A 379 -45.85 -35.32 -22.87
CA GLY A 379 -46.09 -36.28 -23.94
C GLY A 379 -47.53 -36.24 -24.46
N ARG A 380 -47.65 -36.34 -25.79
CA ARG A 380 -48.91 -36.66 -26.44
C ARG A 380 -48.89 -38.12 -26.88
N GLY A 381 -49.85 -38.86 -26.35
CA GLY A 381 -50.66 -39.81 -27.11
C GLY A 381 -50.00 -41.13 -27.48
N ALA A 382 -50.33 -42.16 -26.71
CA ALA A 382 -50.34 -43.53 -27.18
C ALA A 382 -51.33 -43.70 -28.33
N ASP A 383 -51.00 -44.57 -29.29
CA ASP A 383 -51.98 -45.46 -29.91
C ASP A 383 -51.30 -46.82 -30.22
N PRO A 384 -51.96 -47.97 -30.00
CA PRO A 384 -51.35 -49.29 -29.99
C PRO A 384 -51.63 -50.09 -31.29
N ARG A 385 -51.07 -51.31 -31.35
CA ARG A 385 -51.26 -52.40 -32.35
C ARG A 385 -50.21 -52.33 -33.48
N THR A 386 -49.50 -53.38 -33.89
CA THR A 386 -49.69 -54.83 -33.74
C THR A 386 -48.41 -55.55 -34.18
N SER A 387 -48.23 -56.79 -33.67
CA SER A 387 -47.51 -57.94 -34.28
C SER A 387 -45.99 -57.90 -34.54
N ARG A 388 -45.27 -58.60 -33.64
CA ARG A 388 -44.23 -59.65 -33.87
C ARG A 388 -44.30 -60.39 -35.23
N PRO A 389 -43.34 -61.29 -35.58
CA PRO A 389 -41.87 -61.23 -35.43
C PRO A 389 -41.10 -61.84 -36.64
N SER A 390 -39.79 -61.62 -36.73
CA SER A 390 -38.76 -62.52 -37.29
C SER A 390 -37.46 -61.72 -37.37
N SER A 391 -36.29 -62.15 -36.94
CA SER A 391 -35.74 -63.44 -36.48
C SER A 391 -34.33 -63.11 -35.97
#